data_AF-A0A2I0NVS8-F1
#
_entry.id   AF-A0A2I0NVS8-F1
#
_cell.length_a   1.000
_cell.length_b   1.000
_cell.length_c   1.000
_cell.angle_alpha   90.00
_cell.angle_beta   90.00
_cell.angle_gamma   90.00
#
_symmetry.space_group_name_H-M   'P 1'
#
loop_
_entity.id
_entity.type
_entity.pdbx_description
1 polymer ?
#
loop_
_entity_poly.entity_id
_entity_poly.type
_entity_poly.pdbx_seq_one_letter_code
_entity_poly.pdbx_strand_id
1 'polypeptide(L)'
;QGIKFTILSPKQASRIKQVNGTQWTDVSRGDIDTSRPYLCQLPSGGSIAIFFYDEGISQEIAFSNLLENGEVYANRMIRYFSQYQKESGILTIASDGETYGHHHRFGDMALAYALYLIESKNLARITIYGEYLSENPPAHVVEIIENTSWSCPHGVGRWKEDCGCCTPGSIVQQTNTTPLTHSASGRTPAPIKSCPLVSRQKWRAPLREAMDWLRQTLITLFDDRMRAFVTDPWRARDDYIDVILNRSPENIELFFSKHTTRTLSEKEKVEVLKLLEIQRNGMLMYTSCGWFFDDISGIESVQVLRYACRAMQLLREVAGIDPEPDFIYILKKAPSNVPEYKDGEQVYRNFVQTSVVDLSRVGFHYALTSLIEKSPDKIRIKNYTLKNEAYTKTEAGELKLAIGKVFLYSDITWEENTLMFAVLHMGNHNFIGGATEFTNDKTYFSMRDELLDNFSKSDIPRMIISLENHFGSRFYSLWDLFRDGQRRVLYSILNSTLAEMESAFRHIYN
;
A
#
# COMPACT_ATOMS: atom_id res chain seq x y z
N GLN A 1 -5.22 -22.69 11.43
CA GLN A 1 -4.12 -22.12 10.61
C GLN A 1 -2.74 -22.75 10.89
N GLY A 2 -2.58 -23.65 11.88
CA GLY A 2 -1.33 -24.41 12.04
C GLY A 2 -0.14 -23.63 12.63
N ILE A 3 -0.34 -22.36 13.01
CA ILE A 3 0.66 -21.52 13.68
C ILE A 3 1.05 -22.15 15.02
N LYS A 4 2.35 -22.38 15.23
CA LYS A 4 2.87 -23.09 16.41
C LYS A 4 3.34 -22.16 17.52
N PHE A 5 3.84 -20.99 17.16
CA PHE A 5 4.33 -20.01 18.13
C PHE A 5 4.09 -18.58 17.65
N THR A 6 4.17 -17.63 18.58
CA THR A 6 4.21 -16.19 18.31
C THR A 6 5.21 -15.49 19.24
N ILE A 7 5.50 -14.23 18.97
CA ILE A 7 6.39 -13.38 19.75
C ILE A 7 5.59 -12.21 20.32
N LEU A 8 5.75 -11.90 21.60
CA LEU A 8 5.07 -10.79 22.28
C LEU A 8 6.03 -9.93 23.11
N SER A 9 5.58 -8.73 23.47
CA SER A 9 6.26 -7.89 24.45
C SER A 9 6.08 -8.47 25.86
N PRO A 10 7.12 -8.43 26.73
CA PRO A 10 7.01 -8.87 28.13
C PRO A 10 5.82 -8.26 28.88
N LYS A 11 5.47 -7.00 28.56
CA LYS A 11 4.35 -6.26 29.16
C LYS A 11 2.96 -6.80 28.80
N GLN A 12 2.89 -7.75 27.87
CA GLN A 12 1.64 -8.40 27.47
C GLN A 12 1.34 -9.66 28.28
N ALA A 13 2.27 -10.13 29.10
CA ALA A 13 2.04 -11.23 30.03
C ALA A 13 1.30 -10.72 31.28
N SER A 14 0.29 -11.46 31.75
CA SER A 14 -0.43 -11.17 32.99
C SER A 14 0.16 -11.96 34.16
N ARG A 15 0.18 -13.29 34.03
CA ARG A 15 0.65 -14.20 35.07
C ARG A 15 1.15 -15.51 34.47
N ILE A 16 2.03 -16.19 35.20
CA ILE A 16 2.62 -17.47 34.80
C ILE A 16 2.48 -18.52 35.90
N LYS A 17 2.52 -19.80 35.51
CA LYS A 17 2.64 -20.94 36.43
C LYS A 17 3.39 -22.09 35.78
N GLN A 18 3.89 -23.04 36.56
CA GLN A 18 4.38 -24.32 36.01
C GLN A 18 3.22 -25.07 35.32
N VAL A 19 3.50 -25.85 34.27
CA VAL A 19 2.48 -26.63 33.55
C VAL A 19 1.68 -27.54 34.48
N ASN A 20 2.35 -28.23 35.40
CA ASN A 20 1.71 -29.09 36.41
C ASN A 20 1.47 -28.36 37.75
N GLY A 21 1.69 -27.05 37.79
CA GLY A 21 1.51 -26.24 38.98
C GLY A 21 0.10 -25.66 39.12
N THR A 22 -0.24 -25.29 40.34
CA THR A 22 -1.50 -24.59 40.68
C THR A 22 -1.26 -23.12 41.05
N GLN A 23 -0.06 -22.77 41.50
CA GLN A 23 0.29 -21.43 41.93
C GLN A 23 0.63 -20.52 40.75
N TRP A 24 -0.09 -19.41 40.65
CA TRP A 24 0.18 -18.34 39.70
C TRP A 24 1.09 -17.27 40.29
N THR A 25 1.98 -16.74 39.47
CA THR A 25 2.83 -15.59 39.76
C THR A 25 2.47 -14.46 38.80
N ASP A 26 2.12 -13.29 39.34
CA ASP A 26 1.88 -12.09 38.53
C ASP A 26 3.19 -11.62 37.89
N VAL A 27 3.13 -11.32 36.60
CA VAL A 27 4.25 -10.77 35.80
C VAL A 27 3.80 -9.56 34.96
N SER A 28 2.69 -8.94 35.37
CA SER A 28 2.03 -7.85 34.63
C SER A 28 2.89 -6.59 34.53
N ARG A 29 3.99 -6.54 35.29
CA ARG A 29 4.98 -5.45 35.27
C ARG A 29 6.04 -5.61 34.18
N GLY A 30 5.97 -6.68 33.38
CA GLY A 30 6.94 -6.96 32.32
C GLY A 30 8.22 -7.64 32.82
N ASP A 31 8.17 -8.24 34.00
CA ASP A 31 9.26 -8.96 34.68
C ASP A 31 9.27 -10.48 34.40
N ILE A 32 8.53 -10.91 33.38
CA ILE A 32 8.56 -12.28 32.87
C ILE A 32 9.96 -12.65 32.36
N ASP A 33 10.40 -13.89 32.62
CA ASP A 33 11.68 -14.39 32.10
C ASP A 33 11.58 -14.64 30.59
N THR A 34 12.22 -13.78 29.81
CA THR A 34 12.22 -13.80 28.33
C THR A 34 13.09 -14.90 27.73
N SER A 35 13.86 -15.64 28.54
CA SER A 35 14.83 -16.64 28.07
C SER A 35 14.23 -18.01 27.73
N ARG A 36 12.91 -18.16 27.77
CA ARG A 36 12.20 -19.43 27.59
C ARG A 36 10.84 -19.24 26.92
N PRO A 37 10.29 -20.27 26.26
CA PRO A 37 8.93 -20.24 25.74
C PRO A 37 7.90 -20.55 26.83
N TYR A 38 6.69 -20.03 26.63
CA TYR A 38 5.52 -20.26 27.50
C TYR A 38 4.36 -20.83 26.70
N LEU A 39 3.54 -21.68 27.32
CA LEU A 39 2.32 -22.20 26.72
C LEU A 39 1.16 -21.26 27.04
N CYS A 40 0.50 -20.72 26.01
CA CYS A 40 -0.74 -19.98 26.16
C CYS A 40 -1.91 -20.87 25.75
N GLN A 41 -2.89 -21.02 26.65
CA GLN A 41 -4.14 -21.72 26.38
C GLN A 41 -5.15 -20.73 25.80
N LEU A 42 -5.70 -21.04 24.64
CA LEU A 42 -6.61 -20.17 23.91
C LEU A 42 -8.06 -20.46 24.31
N PRO A 43 -8.97 -19.45 24.28
CA PRO A 43 -10.39 -19.66 24.54
C PRO A 43 -11.07 -20.70 23.62
N SER A 44 -10.50 -20.94 22.44
CA SER A 44 -10.97 -21.96 21.48
C SER A 44 -10.65 -23.40 21.91
N GLY A 45 -9.92 -23.61 23.00
CA GLY A 45 -9.40 -24.92 23.42
C GLY A 45 -8.09 -25.31 22.74
N GLY A 46 -7.59 -24.50 21.81
CA GLY A 46 -6.24 -24.66 21.25
C GLY A 46 -5.16 -24.10 22.17
N SER A 47 -3.90 -24.31 21.83
CA SER A 47 -2.76 -23.73 22.54
C SER A 47 -1.69 -23.24 21.57
N ILE A 48 -0.92 -22.24 21.98
CA ILE A 48 0.19 -21.69 21.20
C ILE A 48 1.40 -21.45 22.11
N ALA A 49 2.61 -21.68 21.60
CA ALA A 49 3.83 -21.28 22.31
C ALA A 49 4.08 -19.78 22.14
N ILE A 50 4.52 -19.10 23.19
CA ILE A 50 4.83 -17.67 23.16
C ILE A 50 6.28 -17.47 23.59
N PHE A 51 7.03 -16.76 22.76
CA PHE A 51 8.32 -16.17 23.11
C PHE A 51 8.12 -14.71 23.47
N PHE A 52 8.82 -14.23 24.49
CA PHE A 52 8.84 -12.83 24.85
C PHE A 52 10.20 -12.25 24.50
N TYR A 53 10.24 -11.12 23.78
CA TYR A 53 11.50 -10.49 23.41
C TYR A 53 12.09 -9.66 24.55
N ASP A 54 13.40 -9.48 24.55
CA ASP A 54 14.08 -8.58 25.48
C ASP A 54 13.81 -7.12 25.09
N GLU A 55 13.04 -6.41 25.92
CA GLU A 55 12.65 -5.03 25.63
C GLU A 55 13.86 -4.08 25.62
N GLY A 56 14.84 -4.29 26.50
CA GLY A 56 16.01 -3.41 26.61
C GLY A 56 16.87 -3.43 25.36
N ILE A 57 17.33 -4.62 24.94
CA ILE A 57 18.13 -4.79 23.72
C ILE A 57 17.34 -4.36 22.48
N SER A 58 16.05 -4.69 22.41
CA SER A 58 15.20 -4.31 21.26
C SER A 58 15.06 -2.77 21.15
N GLN A 59 14.92 -2.06 22.27
CA GLN A 59 14.91 -0.59 22.28
C GLN A 59 16.28 0.01 21.94
N GLU A 60 17.38 -0.57 22.45
CA GLU A 60 18.74 -0.13 22.11
C GLU A 60 19.01 -0.27 20.60
N ILE A 61 18.55 -1.36 19.98
CA ILE A 61 18.66 -1.58 18.52
C ILE A 61 17.89 -0.50 17.75
N ALA A 62 16.67 -0.18 18.17
CA ALA A 62 15.83 0.75 17.44
C ALA A 62 16.27 2.22 17.61
N PHE A 63 16.66 2.63 18.83
CA PHE A 63 16.75 4.04 19.22
C PHE A 63 18.10 4.48 19.79
N SER A 64 19.13 3.63 19.76
CA SER A 64 20.47 3.98 20.22
C SER A 64 21.54 3.72 19.15
N ASN A 65 22.80 3.95 19.50
CA ASN A 65 23.96 3.75 18.63
C ASN A 65 24.49 2.29 18.63
N LEU A 66 23.71 1.34 19.16
CA LEU A 66 24.14 -0.06 19.30
C LEU A 66 24.56 -0.70 17.96
N LEU A 67 23.93 -0.27 16.85
CA LEU A 67 24.21 -0.76 15.50
C LEU A 67 25.37 -0.05 14.79
N GLU A 68 26.08 0.89 15.43
CA GLU A 68 27.28 1.52 14.83
C GLU A 68 28.50 0.58 14.84
N ASN A 69 28.48 -0.48 15.67
CA ASN A 69 29.60 -1.40 15.81
C ASN A 69 29.15 -2.83 16.13
N GLY A 70 29.44 -3.79 15.24
CA GLY A 70 29.03 -5.18 15.42
C GLY A 70 29.69 -5.92 16.59
N GLU A 71 30.90 -5.55 17.01
CA GLU A 71 31.53 -6.13 18.21
C GLU A 71 30.82 -5.68 19.49
N VAL A 72 30.47 -4.40 19.57
CA VAL A 72 29.68 -3.86 20.69
C VAL A 72 28.32 -4.55 20.73
N TYR A 73 27.69 -4.72 19.57
CA TYR A 73 26.40 -5.40 19.47
C TYR A 73 26.46 -6.88 19.90
N ALA A 74 27.44 -7.65 19.41
CA ALA A 74 27.67 -9.03 19.83
C ALA A 74 27.90 -9.13 21.34
N ASN A 75 28.78 -8.29 21.90
CA ASN A 75 29.06 -8.26 23.33
C ASN A 75 27.81 -7.93 24.15
N ARG A 76 26.94 -7.02 23.66
CA ARG A 76 25.68 -6.67 24.31
C ARG A 76 24.70 -7.85 24.34
N MET A 77 24.60 -8.61 23.24
CA MET A 77 23.78 -9.82 23.16
C MET A 77 24.30 -10.92 24.10
N ILE A 78 25.60 -11.19 24.11
CA ILE A 78 26.19 -12.22 24.99
C ILE A 78 26.05 -11.86 26.47
N ARG A 79 26.17 -10.57 26.82
CA ARG A 79 25.98 -10.09 28.19
C ARG A 79 24.62 -10.43 28.78
N TYR A 80 23.57 -10.55 27.96
CA TYR A 80 22.23 -10.97 28.39
C TYR A 80 22.29 -12.25 29.25
N PHE A 81 22.96 -13.29 28.77
CA PHE A 81 23.03 -14.57 29.48
C PHE A 81 23.77 -14.46 30.82
N SER A 82 24.88 -13.72 30.84
CA SER A 82 25.67 -13.50 32.06
C SER A 82 24.94 -12.65 33.11
N GLN A 83 24.19 -11.63 32.68
CA GLN A 83 23.46 -10.71 33.56
C GLN A 83 22.38 -11.44 34.37
N TYR A 84 21.74 -12.44 33.76
CA TYR A 84 20.67 -13.22 34.39
C TYR A 84 21.14 -14.57 34.94
N GLN A 85 22.46 -14.79 35.05
CA GLN A 85 23.08 -16.04 35.54
C GLN A 85 22.49 -17.29 34.87
N LYS A 86 22.31 -17.24 33.54
CA LYS A 86 21.67 -18.32 32.77
C LYS A 86 22.73 -19.29 32.25
N GLU A 87 22.63 -20.56 32.65
CA GLU A 87 23.42 -21.65 32.07
C GLU A 87 22.92 -22.05 30.66
N SER A 88 21.63 -21.82 30.38
CA SER A 88 20.97 -22.12 29.10
C SER A 88 19.74 -21.23 28.90
N GLY A 89 19.40 -20.92 27.64
CA GLY A 89 18.21 -20.15 27.29
C GLY A 89 18.27 -19.63 25.85
N ILE A 90 17.26 -18.85 25.46
CA ILE A 90 17.22 -18.14 24.17
C ILE A 90 17.16 -16.63 24.39
N LEU A 91 17.94 -15.86 23.63
CA LEU A 91 17.73 -14.41 23.53
C LEU A 91 16.80 -14.13 22.36
N THR A 92 15.64 -13.55 22.66
CA THR A 92 14.64 -13.13 21.65
C THR A 92 14.74 -11.61 21.49
N ILE A 93 14.92 -11.14 20.26
CA ILE A 93 14.97 -9.71 19.91
C ILE A 93 13.89 -9.44 18.86
N ALA A 94 13.15 -8.34 18.99
CA ALA A 94 12.14 -7.94 18.02
C ALA A 94 12.33 -6.47 17.62
N SER A 95 12.52 -6.21 16.33
CA SER A 95 12.66 -4.88 15.75
C SER A 95 12.15 -4.88 14.30
N ASP A 96 11.79 -3.71 13.79
CA ASP A 96 11.45 -3.54 12.38
C ASP A 96 12.66 -3.83 11.48
N GLY A 97 12.43 -4.45 10.32
CA GLY A 97 13.50 -4.84 9.38
C GLY A 97 14.22 -3.62 8.79
N GLU A 98 13.48 -2.54 8.61
CA GLU A 98 13.95 -1.23 8.16
C GLU A 98 15.00 -0.63 9.10
N THR A 99 15.10 -1.10 10.34
CA THR A 99 16.16 -0.71 11.29
C THR A 99 17.55 -0.97 10.69
N TYR A 100 17.73 -2.09 9.99
CA TYR A 100 19.02 -2.55 9.46
C TYR A 100 19.26 -2.00 8.04
N GLY A 101 19.73 -0.75 7.95
CA GLY A 101 20.15 -0.11 6.70
C GLY A 101 19.35 1.14 6.33
N HIS A 102 18.04 1.18 6.61
CA HIS A 102 17.22 2.35 6.32
C HIS A 102 17.22 3.37 7.47
N HIS A 103 16.90 2.96 8.71
CA HIS A 103 16.98 3.85 9.87
C HIS A 103 18.41 4.01 10.37
N HIS A 104 19.16 2.92 10.45
CA HIS A 104 20.58 2.91 10.80
C HIS A 104 21.40 2.54 9.58
N ARG A 105 22.05 3.52 8.97
CA ARG A 105 22.93 3.30 7.82
C ARG A 105 24.03 2.30 8.21
N PHE A 106 24.19 1.25 7.41
CA PHE A 106 25.11 0.12 7.66
C PHE A 106 24.77 -0.75 8.89
N GLY A 107 23.57 -0.62 9.47
CA GLY A 107 23.14 -1.49 10.58
C GLY A 107 23.09 -2.97 10.22
N ASP A 108 22.84 -3.28 8.95
CA ASP A 108 22.94 -4.62 8.36
C ASP A 108 24.38 -5.19 8.47
N MET A 109 25.40 -4.37 8.25
CA MET A 109 26.80 -4.76 8.40
C MET A 109 27.16 -5.04 9.87
N ALA A 110 26.64 -4.23 10.80
CA ALA A 110 26.83 -4.45 12.22
C ALA A 110 26.17 -5.75 12.70
N LEU A 111 24.96 -6.06 12.23
CA LEU A 111 24.30 -7.34 12.47
C LEU A 111 25.14 -8.50 11.91
N ALA A 112 25.56 -8.42 10.64
CA ALA A 112 26.36 -9.47 10.00
C ALA A 112 27.67 -9.74 10.76
N TYR A 113 28.39 -8.69 11.16
CA TYR A 113 29.62 -8.83 11.93
C TYR A 113 29.37 -9.37 13.34
N ALA A 114 28.27 -8.98 13.99
CA ALA A 114 27.92 -9.49 15.31
C ALA A 114 27.66 -11.00 15.30
N LEU A 115 26.91 -11.49 14.30
CA LEU A 115 26.64 -12.92 14.12
C LEU A 115 27.93 -13.69 13.82
N TYR A 116 28.75 -13.17 12.90
CA TYR A 116 30.08 -13.75 12.59
C TYR A 116 30.95 -13.87 13.85
N LEU A 117 30.98 -12.84 14.70
CA LEU A 117 31.78 -12.85 15.92
C LEU A 117 31.27 -13.89 16.93
N ILE A 118 29.95 -14.03 17.07
CA ILE A 118 29.33 -15.02 17.98
C ILE A 118 29.66 -16.44 17.53
N GLU A 119 29.55 -16.75 16.24
CA GLU A 119 29.83 -18.08 15.70
C GLU A 119 31.33 -18.39 15.73
N SER A 120 32.18 -17.48 15.23
CA SER A 120 33.62 -17.72 15.13
C SER A 120 34.31 -17.90 16.48
N LYS A 121 33.79 -17.26 17.53
CA LYS A 121 34.28 -17.41 18.91
C LYS A 121 33.50 -18.45 19.72
N ASN A 122 32.53 -19.14 19.11
CA ASN A 122 31.67 -20.13 19.76
C ASN A 122 31.02 -19.60 21.05
N LEU A 123 30.54 -18.35 21.03
CA LEU A 123 29.98 -17.68 22.21
C LEU A 123 28.54 -18.09 22.51
N ALA A 124 27.79 -18.43 21.47
CA ALA A 124 26.41 -18.94 21.54
C ALA A 124 26.05 -19.66 20.24
N ARG A 125 25.03 -20.52 20.28
CA ARG A 125 24.43 -21.14 19.08
C ARG A 125 23.38 -20.19 18.49
N ILE A 126 23.51 -19.85 17.21
CA ILE A 126 22.45 -19.17 16.46
C ILE A 126 21.41 -20.23 16.07
N THR A 127 20.13 -19.93 16.31
CA THR A 127 19.02 -20.86 16.06
C THR A 127 17.77 -20.09 15.65
N ILE A 128 16.77 -20.81 15.13
CA ILE A 128 15.43 -20.30 14.86
C ILE A 128 14.44 -20.81 15.91
N TYR A 129 13.35 -20.08 16.14
CA TYR A 129 12.35 -20.44 17.16
C TYR A 129 11.80 -21.86 17.04
N GLY A 130 11.57 -22.35 15.81
CA GLY A 130 11.03 -23.68 15.59
C GLY A 130 11.98 -24.80 16.03
N GLU A 131 13.28 -24.63 15.79
CA GLU A 131 14.32 -25.56 16.22
C GLU A 131 14.43 -25.55 17.75
N TYR A 132 14.59 -24.36 18.34
CA TYR A 132 14.68 -24.22 19.80
C TYR A 132 13.45 -24.80 20.52
N LEU A 133 12.24 -24.55 20.01
CA LEU A 133 10.99 -25.04 20.60
C LEU A 133 10.87 -26.57 20.53
N SER A 134 11.43 -27.20 19.49
CA SER A 134 11.42 -28.66 19.35
C SER A 134 12.29 -29.37 20.39
N GLU A 135 13.40 -28.74 20.77
CA GLU A 135 14.32 -29.23 21.81
C GLU A 135 13.88 -28.78 23.23
N ASN A 136 13.18 -27.65 23.34
CA ASN A 136 12.82 -26.99 24.61
C ASN A 136 11.32 -26.65 24.67
N PRO A 137 10.43 -27.64 24.87
CA PRO A 137 9.00 -27.39 24.98
C PRO A 137 8.66 -26.52 26.21
N PRO A 138 7.57 -25.73 26.19
CA PRO A 138 7.24 -24.83 27.28
C PRO A 138 6.98 -25.58 28.59
N ALA A 139 7.75 -25.26 29.63
CA ALA A 139 7.55 -25.79 30.98
C ALA A 139 6.55 -24.96 31.82
N HIS A 140 6.18 -23.78 31.34
CA HIS A 140 5.30 -22.83 32.03
C HIS A 140 4.10 -22.48 31.16
N VAL A 141 2.97 -22.22 31.81
CA VAL A 141 1.78 -21.64 31.20
C VAL A 141 1.79 -20.14 31.45
N VAL A 142 1.38 -19.36 30.46
CA VAL A 142 1.19 -17.90 30.55
C VAL A 142 -0.25 -17.53 30.23
N GLU A 143 -0.80 -16.59 30.98
CA GLU A 143 -1.99 -15.83 30.58
C GLU A 143 -1.57 -14.45 30.09
N ILE A 144 -2.16 -13.99 28.98
CA ILE A 144 -1.87 -12.68 28.39
C ILE A 144 -2.91 -11.64 28.80
N ILE A 145 -2.51 -10.38 28.76
CA ILE A 145 -3.42 -9.25 28.91
C ILE A 145 -4.03 -8.98 27.53
N GLU A 146 -5.35 -9.16 27.43
CA GLU A 146 -6.12 -8.96 26.20
C GLU A 146 -6.02 -7.51 25.70
N ASN A 147 -6.15 -7.33 24.37
CA ASN A 147 -6.14 -6.02 23.70
C ASN A 147 -4.89 -5.17 23.97
N THR A 148 -3.74 -5.80 24.26
CA THR A 148 -2.45 -5.13 24.39
C THR A 148 -1.70 -5.05 23.06
N SER A 149 -0.67 -4.22 22.99
CA SER A 149 0.25 -4.15 21.85
C SER A 149 1.67 -3.90 22.33
N TRP A 150 2.65 -4.18 21.46
CA TRP A 150 4.06 -3.93 21.73
C TRP A 150 4.47 -2.44 21.63
N SER A 151 3.64 -1.59 21.00
CA SER A 151 4.02 -0.22 20.60
C SER A 151 3.07 0.88 21.10
N CYS A 152 2.06 0.53 21.90
CA CYS A 152 1.21 1.51 22.57
C CYS A 152 0.94 1.10 24.03
N PRO A 153 1.16 1.99 25.01
CA PRO A 153 0.84 1.72 26.41
C PRO A 153 -0.67 1.57 26.68
N HIS A 154 -1.51 2.04 25.75
CA HIS A 154 -2.97 1.90 25.81
C HIS A 154 -3.48 0.71 24.96
N GLY A 155 -2.63 -0.29 24.76
CA GLY A 155 -2.97 -1.52 24.05
C GLY A 155 -3.26 -1.29 22.56
N VAL A 156 -4.37 -1.81 22.06
CA VAL A 156 -4.79 -1.62 20.65
C VAL A 156 -5.54 -0.31 20.40
N GLY A 157 -5.73 0.52 21.44
CA GLY A 157 -6.44 1.80 21.34
C GLY A 157 -5.89 2.72 20.26
N ARG A 158 -4.56 2.69 20.03
CA ARG A 158 -3.89 3.46 18.96
C ARG A 158 -4.57 3.26 17.60
N TRP A 159 -5.03 2.07 17.25
CA TRP A 159 -5.60 1.79 15.91
C TRP A 159 -7.13 1.92 15.85
N LYS A 160 -7.79 2.38 16.92
CA LYS A 160 -9.25 2.40 17.00
C LYS A 160 -9.82 3.73 17.47
N GLU A 161 -9.17 4.40 18.40
CA GLU A 161 -9.77 5.53 19.12
C GLU A 161 -8.73 6.58 19.53
N ASP A 162 -9.23 7.68 20.12
CA ASP A 162 -8.36 8.64 20.78
C ASP A 162 -7.86 8.08 22.11
N CYS A 163 -6.84 7.22 22.03
CA CYS A 163 -6.25 6.60 23.22
C CYS A 163 -5.33 7.56 24.00
N GLY A 164 -5.16 8.80 23.52
CA GLY A 164 -4.40 9.84 24.20
C GLY A 164 -2.88 9.67 24.14
N CYS A 165 -2.35 8.70 23.37
CA CYS A 165 -0.90 8.63 23.19
C CYS A 165 -0.43 9.75 22.24
N CYS A 166 0.61 10.48 22.59
CA CYS A 166 1.24 11.44 21.68
C CYS A 166 2.43 10.75 21.02
N THR A 167 2.36 10.50 19.72
CA THR A 167 3.54 10.10 18.95
C THR A 167 4.20 11.38 18.44
N PRO A 168 5.47 11.66 18.75
CA PRO A 168 6.23 12.62 17.99
C PRO A 168 6.72 11.91 16.73
N GLY A 169 6.16 12.22 15.56
CA GLY A 169 6.80 11.85 14.30
C GLY A 169 5.82 11.50 13.19
N SER A 170 5.49 12.49 12.36
CA SER A 170 5.15 12.35 10.93
C SER A 170 4.60 13.65 10.33
N ILE A 171 5.18 14.80 10.67
CA ILE A 171 5.19 15.94 9.74
C ILE A 171 6.64 16.22 9.42
N VAL A 172 7.02 16.01 8.17
CA VAL A 172 8.26 16.56 7.62
C VAL A 172 8.10 18.09 7.65
N GLN A 173 8.40 18.71 8.79
CA GLN A 173 8.79 20.11 8.79
C GLN A 173 10.29 20.14 8.54
N GLN A 174 10.67 20.62 7.34
CA GLN A 174 12.03 21.06 7.07
C GLN A 174 12.35 22.26 7.98
N THR A 175 12.68 22.02 9.25
CA THR A 175 13.35 23.01 10.09
C THR A 175 14.24 22.31 11.10
N ASN A 176 15.55 22.50 10.94
CA ASN A 176 16.60 22.10 11.87
C ASN A 176 16.24 22.51 13.30
N THR A 177 15.92 21.56 14.17
CA THR A 177 16.02 21.77 15.62
C THR A 177 16.52 20.50 16.32
N THR A 178 17.40 20.76 17.29
CA THR A 178 18.34 19.89 18.00
C THR A 178 17.65 18.79 18.83
N PRO A 179 18.29 17.62 19.07
CA PRO A 179 17.68 16.55 19.86
C PRO A 179 17.52 16.94 21.34
N LEU A 180 16.33 16.67 21.88
CA LEU A 180 16.05 16.76 23.32
C LEU A 180 16.71 15.59 24.04
N THR A 181 17.44 15.90 25.12
CA THR A 181 18.10 14.95 26.00
C THR A 181 17.10 14.25 26.93
N HIS A 182 17.19 12.93 27.04
CA HIS A 182 16.43 12.15 28.02
C HIS A 182 17.13 12.21 29.39
N SER A 183 16.41 12.65 30.43
CA SER A 183 16.81 12.44 31.83
C SER A 183 16.02 11.27 32.44
N ALA A 184 16.75 10.37 33.07
CA ALA A 184 16.21 9.26 33.83
C ALA A 184 15.79 9.72 35.22
N SER A 185 14.53 9.54 35.59
CA SER A 185 14.15 9.26 36.99
C SER A 185 12.76 8.65 37.08
N GLY A 186 12.66 7.56 37.83
CA GLY A 186 11.40 6.88 38.12
C GLY A 186 10.51 7.73 39.01
N ARG A 187 9.39 8.20 38.45
CA ARG A 187 8.15 8.55 39.16
C ARG A 187 6.99 8.14 38.27
N THR A 188 5.91 7.66 38.89
CA THR A 188 4.59 7.45 38.29
C THR A 188 4.26 8.53 37.27
N PRO A 189 3.77 8.20 36.06
CA PRO A 189 3.50 9.21 35.04
C PRO A 189 2.43 10.16 35.56
N ALA A 190 2.79 11.42 35.74
CA ALA A 190 1.81 12.50 35.83
C ALA A 190 0.97 12.52 34.53
N PRO A 191 -0.31 12.89 34.57
CA PRO A 191 -1.11 13.02 33.36
C PRO A 191 -0.37 13.94 32.39
N ILE A 192 -0.08 13.41 31.20
CA ILE A 192 0.66 14.14 30.16
C ILE A 192 -0.08 15.45 29.92
N LYS A 193 0.56 16.58 30.28
CA LYS A 193 0.08 17.92 30.00
C LYS A 193 -0.16 18.04 28.50
N SER A 194 -1.42 18.24 28.11
CA SER A 194 -1.95 18.60 26.78
C SER A 194 -1.10 18.15 25.58
N CYS A 195 -1.50 17.05 24.95
CA CYS A 195 -1.00 16.63 23.65
C CYS A 195 -1.11 17.80 22.64
N PRO A 196 -0.01 18.22 21.97
CA PRO A 196 -0.08 19.26 20.95
C PRO A 196 -1.12 18.90 19.88
N LEU A 197 -1.73 19.91 19.25
CA LEU A 197 -2.79 19.74 18.24
C LEU A 197 -2.44 18.71 17.15
N VAL A 198 -1.16 18.68 16.75
CA VAL A 198 -0.60 17.78 15.73
C VAL A 198 -0.74 16.30 16.09
N SER A 199 -0.83 15.96 17.38
CA SER A 199 -0.82 14.58 17.87
C SER A 199 -2.18 14.10 18.42
N ARG A 200 -3.28 14.79 18.10
CA ARG A 200 -4.62 14.38 18.57
C ARG A 200 -5.17 13.23 17.73
N GLN A 201 -5.76 12.23 18.37
CA GLN A 201 -6.14 10.98 17.69
C GLN A 201 -7.65 10.88 17.44
N LYS A 202 -8.36 11.99 17.61
CA LYS A 202 -9.82 12.11 17.46
C LYS A 202 -10.34 11.68 16.09
N TRP A 203 -9.50 11.68 15.07
CA TRP A 203 -9.84 11.22 13.72
C TRP A 203 -10.01 9.70 13.59
N ARG A 204 -9.41 8.91 14.48
CA ARG A 204 -9.33 7.45 14.31
C ARG A 204 -10.66 6.75 14.50
N ALA A 205 -11.43 7.14 15.51
CA ALA A 205 -12.75 6.54 15.76
C ALA A 205 -13.74 6.82 14.61
N PRO A 206 -13.89 8.07 14.12
CA PRO A 206 -14.68 8.36 12.92
C PRO A 206 -14.18 7.69 11.64
N LEU A 207 -12.86 7.62 11.42
CA LEU A 207 -12.31 6.86 10.29
C LEU A 207 -12.69 5.38 10.40
N ARG A 208 -12.56 4.80 11.59
CA ARG A 208 -12.93 3.40 11.84
C ARG A 208 -14.43 3.17 11.63
N GLU A 209 -15.28 4.09 12.06
CA GLU A 209 -16.73 4.07 11.79
C GLU A 209 -17.02 4.02 10.28
N ALA A 210 -16.38 4.89 9.49
CA ALA A 210 -16.53 4.91 8.03
C ALA A 210 -16.07 3.59 7.38
N MET A 211 -14.92 3.05 7.81
CA MET A 211 -14.38 1.79 7.29
C MET A 211 -15.26 0.59 7.69
N ASP A 212 -15.73 0.53 8.93
CA ASP A 212 -16.58 -0.56 9.42
C ASP A 212 -17.95 -0.55 8.73
N TRP A 213 -18.52 0.64 8.49
CA TRP A 213 -19.73 0.80 7.69
C TRP A 213 -19.52 0.30 6.26
N LEU A 214 -18.46 0.76 5.59
CA LEU A 214 -18.17 0.33 4.22
C LEU A 214 -17.94 -1.17 4.17
N ARG A 215 -17.16 -1.73 5.09
CA ARG A 215 -16.91 -3.17 5.20
C ARG A 215 -18.21 -3.97 5.26
N GLN A 216 -19.18 -3.53 6.06
CA GLN A 216 -20.48 -4.22 6.18
C GLN A 216 -21.25 -4.19 4.84
N THR A 217 -21.24 -3.05 4.15
CA THR A 217 -21.82 -2.91 2.80
C THR A 217 -21.14 -3.85 1.80
N LEU A 218 -19.81 -3.89 1.79
CA LEU A 218 -19.03 -4.76 0.90
C LEU A 218 -19.25 -6.25 1.18
N ILE A 219 -19.30 -6.65 2.46
CA ILE A 219 -19.52 -8.05 2.88
C ILE A 219 -20.89 -8.54 2.43
N THR A 220 -21.94 -7.76 2.67
CA THR A 220 -23.32 -8.14 2.35
C THR A 220 -23.45 -8.35 0.84
N LEU A 221 -23.00 -7.37 0.05
CA LEU A 221 -23.08 -7.46 -1.40
C LEU A 221 -22.20 -8.58 -1.98
N PHE A 222 -20.99 -8.76 -1.44
CA PHE A 222 -20.11 -9.82 -1.88
C PHE A 222 -20.75 -11.19 -1.67
N ASP A 223 -21.28 -11.46 -0.47
CA ASP A 223 -21.89 -12.76 -0.16
C ASP A 223 -23.12 -13.01 -1.07
N ASP A 224 -23.99 -12.01 -1.22
CA ASP A 224 -25.21 -12.13 -2.03
C ASP A 224 -24.90 -12.40 -3.51
N ARG A 225 -23.97 -11.65 -4.11
CA ARG A 225 -23.63 -11.76 -5.55
C ARG A 225 -22.78 -12.99 -5.85
N MET A 226 -21.79 -13.27 -5.01
CA MET A 226 -20.79 -14.32 -5.27
C MET A 226 -21.42 -15.73 -5.22
N ARG A 227 -22.48 -15.92 -4.42
CA ARG A 227 -23.24 -17.19 -4.35
C ARG A 227 -23.88 -17.62 -5.68
N ALA A 228 -24.08 -16.70 -6.62
CA ALA A 228 -24.58 -17.03 -7.96
C ALA A 228 -23.54 -17.80 -8.80
N PHE A 229 -22.25 -17.73 -8.44
CA PHE A 229 -21.14 -18.23 -9.25
C PHE A 229 -20.35 -19.35 -8.58
N VAL A 230 -20.20 -19.32 -7.25
CA VAL A 230 -19.35 -20.26 -6.50
C VAL A 230 -20.11 -20.97 -5.39
N THR A 231 -19.59 -22.13 -4.98
CA THR A 231 -20.18 -22.95 -3.92
C THR A 231 -20.03 -22.29 -2.54
N ASP A 232 -18.84 -21.73 -2.25
CA ASP A 232 -18.52 -21.08 -0.98
C ASP A 232 -17.77 -19.77 -1.27
N PRO A 233 -18.46 -18.61 -1.14
CA PRO A 233 -17.86 -17.28 -1.37
C PRO A 233 -16.65 -16.99 -0.50
N TRP A 234 -16.69 -17.40 0.77
CA TRP A 234 -15.64 -17.08 1.73
C TRP A 234 -14.42 -17.96 1.52
N ARG A 235 -14.61 -19.22 1.17
CA ARG A 235 -13.51 -20.09 0.75
C ARG A 235 -12.86 -19.58 -0.54
N ALA A 236 -13.65 -19.16 -1.52
CA ALA A 236 -13.12 -18.59 -2.76
C ALA A 236 -12.33 -17.30 -2.50
N ARG A 237 -12.81 -16.43 -1.59
CA ARG A 237 -12.06 -15.24 -1.14
C ARG A 237 -10.71 -15.62 -0.53
N ASP A 238 -10.68 -16.61 0.36
CA ASP A 238 -9.44 -17.00 1.05
C ASP A 238 -8.43 -17.64 0.10
N ASP A 239 -8.90 -18.49 -0.81
CA ASP A 239 -8.06 -19.15 -1.83
C ASP A 239 -7.62 -18.17 -2.95
N TYR A 240 -8.20 -16.96 -3.02
CA TYR A 240 -7.82 -15.95 -4.01
C TYR A 240 -6.37 -15.44 -3.85
N ILE A 241 -5.72 -15.72 -2.71
CA ILE A 241 -4.29 -15.47 -2.54
C ILE A 241 -3.45 -16.15 -3.63
N ASP A 242 -3.85 -17.34 -4.09
CA ASP A 242 -3.14 -18.08 -5.13
C ASP A 242 -3.15 -17.32 -6.46
N VAL A 243 -4.26 -16.64 -6.77
CA VAL A 243 -4.38 -15.77 -7.94
C VAL A 243 -3.57 -14.48 -7.75
N ILE A 244 -3.58 -13.88 -6.56
CA ILE A 244 -2.81 -12.65 -6.28
C ILE A 244 -1.31 -12.90 -6.46
N LEU A 245 -0.81 -14.06 -6.01
CA LEU A 245 0.59 -14.46 -6.12
C LEU A 245 0.98 -14.82 -7.57
N ASN A 246 0.02 -15.33 -8.36
CA ASN A 246 0.23 -15.67 -9.77
C ASN A 246 -1.02 -15.37 -10.62
N ARG A 247 -0.99 -14.25 -11.36
CA ARG A 247 -2.08 -13.82 -12.25
C ARG A 247 -1.99 -14.36 -13.68
N SER A 248 -1.28 -15.47 -13.90
CA SER A 248 -1.30 -16.12 -15.22
C SER A 248 -2.71 -16.57 -15.60
N PRO A 249 -3.09 -16.49 -16.89
CA PRO A 249 -4.40 -16.95 -17.35
C PRO A 249 -4.73 -18.38 -16.92
N GLU A 250 -3.74 -19.27 -16.96
CA GLU A 250 -3.89 -20.68 -16.60
C GLU A 250 -4.24 -20.87 -15.12
N ASN A 251 -3.61 -20.08 -14.23
CA ASN A 251 -3.87 -20.15 -12.79
C ASN A 251 -5.26 -19.59 -12.43
N ILE A 252 -5.70 -18.56 -13.14
CA ILE A 252 -7.04 -17.98 -12.94
C ILE A 252 -8.12 -18.94 -13.43
N GLU A 253 -7.94 -19.58 -14.59
CA GLU A 253 -8.86 -20.62 -15.06
C GLU A 253 -8.90 -21.83 -14.12
N LEU A 254 -7.75 -22.24 -13.55
CA LEU A 254 -7.71 -23.27 -12.52
C LEU A 254 -8.53 -22.86 -11.28
N PHE A 255 -8.39 -21.62 -10.82
CA PHE A 255 -9.19 -21.07 -9.72
C PHE A 255 -10.70 -21.15 -10.03
N PHE A 256 -11.13 -20.74 -11.23
CA PHE A 256 -12.54 -20.86 -11.62
C PHE A 256 -13.00 -22.32 -11.62
N SER A 257 -12.22 -23.24 -12.19
CA SER A 257 -12.58 -24.66 -12.23
C SER A 257 -12.75 -25.29 -10.84
N LYS A 258 -12.02 -24.79 -9.85
CA LYS A 258 -12.05 -25.28 -8.46
C LYS A 258 -13.26 -24.75 -7.69
N HIS A 259 -13.65 -23.50 -7.90
CA HIS A 259 -14.62 -22.81 -7.03
C HIS A 259 -16.02 -22.66 -7.64
N THR A 260 -16.12 -22.63 -8.96
CA THR A 260 -17.39 -22.34 -9.66
C THR A 260 -18.28 -23.58 -9.76
N THR A 261 -19.60 -23.38 -9.74
CA THR A 261 -20.59 -24.47 -9.84
C THR A 261 -20.93 -24.84 -11.27
N ARG A 262 -20.54 -23.99 -12.23
CA ARG A 262 -20.78 -24.14 -13.68
C ARG A 262 -19.73 -23.38 -14.47
N THR A 263 -19.65 -23.64 -15.76
CA THR A 263 -18.87 -22.80 -16.68
C THR A 263 -19.43 -21.38 -16.69
N LEU A 264 -18.55 -20.40 -16.45
CA LEU A 264 -18.85 -18.98 -16.47
C LEU A 264 -18.59 -18.41 -17.86
N SER A 265 -19.44 -17.48 -18.29
CA SER A 265 -19.14 -16.60 -19.43
C SER A 265 -18.05 -15.59 -19.07
N GLU A 266 -17.42 -14.98 -20.09
CA GLU A 266 -16.37 -13.99 -19.86
C GLU A 266 -16.85 -12.80 -19.00
N LYS A 267 -18.09 -12.34 -19.18
CA LYS A 267 -18.67 -11.28 -18.33
C LYS A 267 -18.80 -11.70 -16.87
N GLU A 268 -19.18 -12.95 -16.61
CA GLU A 268 -19.32 -13.48 -15.25
C GLU A 268 -17.96 -13.69 -14.59
N LYS A 269 -16.94 -14.12 -15.35
CA LYS A 269 -15.56 -14.18 -14.85
C LYS A 269 -15.07 -12.81 -14.40
N VAL A 270 -15.31 -11.77 -15.21
CA VAL A 270 -14.98 -10.38 -14.86
C VAL A 270 -15.71 -9.96 -13.58
N GLU A 271 -17.01 -10.24 -13.45
CA GLU A 271 -17.79 -9.93 -12.25
C GLU A 271 -17.21 -10.62 -11.00
N VAL A 272 -16.89 -11.91 -11.09
CA VAL A 272 -16.27 -12.67 -9.99
C VAL A 272 -14.92 -12.07 -9.59
N LEU A 273 -14.06 -11.73 -10.54
CA LEU A 273 -12.76 -11.09 -10.24
C LEU A 273 -12.94 -9.72 -9.58
N LYS A 274 -13.92 -8.91 -10.03
CA LYS A 274 -14.26 -7.64 -9.40
C LYS A 274 -14.75 -7.83 -7.96
N LEU A 275 -15.62 -8.80 -7.71
CA LEU A 275 -16.11 -9.16 -6.36
C LEU A 275 -14.95 -9.57 -5.43
N LEU A 276 -13.98 -10.34 -5.93
CA LEU A 276 -12.79 -10.73 -5.17
C LEU A 276 -11.88 -9.53 -4.88
N GLU A 277 -11.69 -8.62 -5.85
CA GLU A 277 -10.94 -7.38 -5.62
C GLU A 277 -11.67 -6.40 -4.68
N ILE A 278 -13.01 -6.40 -4.63
CA ILE A 278 -13.78 -5.66 -3.61
C ILE A 278 -13.38 -6.13 -2.21
N GLN A 279 -13.39 -7.45 -1.96
CA GLN A 279 -13.00 -8.00 -0.67
C GLN A 279 -11.52 -7.76 -0.36
N ARG A 280 -10.65 -7.88 -1.36
CA ARG A 280 -9.22 -7.57 -1.20
C ARG A 280 -9.02 -6.12 -0.74
N ASN A 281 -9.64 -5.15 -1.40
CA ASN A 281 -9.55 -3.74 -1.00
C ASN A 281 -10.22 -3.49 0.36
N GLY A 282 -11.33 -4.18 0.65
CA GLY A 282 -11.98 -4.16 1.97
C GLY A 282 -11.11 -4.69 3.10
N MET A 283 -10.14 -5.56 2.82
CA MET A 283 -9.10 -5.97 3.78
C MET A 283 -7.94 -4.98 3.84
N LEU A 284 -7.47 -4.49 2.68
CA LEU A 284 -6.34 -3.55 2.59
C LEU A 284 -6.65 -2.20 3.26
N MET A 285 -7.91 -1.77 3.29
CA MET A 285 -8.35 -0.58 4.02
C MET A 285 -8.30 -0.73 5.54
N TYR A 286 -7.68 -1.78 6.09
CA TYR A 286 -7.35 -1.94 7.52
C TYR A 286 -5.84 -2.11 7.77
N THR A 287 -5.00 -1.75 6.80
CA THR A 287 -3.52 -1.81 6.94
C THR A 287 -3.00 -0.90 8.07
N SER A 288 -2.63 -1.48 9.20
CA SER A 288 -2.39 -0.79 10.48
C SER A 288 -1.57 0.52 10.45
N CYS A 289 -0.62 0.69 9.52
CA CYS A 289 0.10 1.95 9.29
C CYS A 289 -0.83 3.16 9.10
N GLY A 290 -1.99 2.98 8.46
CA GLY A 290 -2.98 4.03 8.23
C GLY A 290 -3.67 4.56 9.50
N TRP A 291 -3.39 3.98 10.67
CA TRP A 291 -3.89 4.45 11.97
C TRP A 291 -2.76 4.75 12.95
N PHE A 292 -1.50 4.55 12.57
CA PHE A 292 -0.38 4.61 13.51
C PHE A 292 0.06 6.05 13.81
N PHE A 293 0.09 6.86 12.75
CA PHE A 293 0.68 8.20 12.71
C PHE A 293 -0.28 9.30 13.17
N ASP A 294 0.15 10.53 12.99
CA ASP A 294 -0.40 11.68 13.71
C ASP A 294 -1.73 12.17 13.12
N ASP A 295 -1.93 12.06 11.80
CA ASP A 295 -3.07 12.66 11.12
C ASP A 295 -3.70 11.83 10.00
N ILE A 296 -4.99 12.07 9.74
CA ILE A 296 -5.75 11.44 8.65
C ILE A 296 -5.29 11.89 7.25
N SER A 297 -4.63 13.04 7.13
CA SER A 297 -4.00 13.49 5.87
C SER A 297 -2.62 12.86 5.60
N GLY A 298 -2.09 12.08 6.54
CA GLY A 298 -0.84 11.34 6.36
C GLY A 298 -0.90 10.37 5.17
N ILE A 299 0.26 10.10 4.56
CA ILE A 299 0.33 9.28 3.34
C ILE A 299 -0.24 7.87 3.55
N GLU A 300 -0.10 7.33 4.76
CA GLU A 300 -0.58 6.01 5.16
C GLU A 300 -2.11 6.00 5.30
N SER A 301 -2.67 7.01 5.98
CA SER A 301 -4.12 7.22 6.13
C SER A 301 -4.79 7.44 4.76
N VAL A 302 -4.17 8.24 3.90
CA VAL A 302 -4.62 8.46 2.51
C VAL A 302 -4.56 7.15 1.71
N GLN A 303 -3.55 6.31 1.92
CA GLN A 303 -3.45 5.03 1.22
C GLN A 303 -4.60 4.07 1.57
N VAL A 304 -5.02 4.02 2.84
CA VAL A 304 -6.16 3.17 3.22
C VAL A 304 -7.50 3.72 2.72
N LEU A 305 -7.63 5.05 2.64
CA LEU A 305 -8.77 5.69 1.97
C LEU A 305 -8.79 5.41 0.46
N ARG A 306 -7.63 5.29 -0.21
CA ARG A 306 -7.55 4.87 -1.61
C ARG A 306 -8.04 3.44 -1.82
N TYR A 307 -7.74 2.53 -0.90
CA TYR A 307 -8.31 1.17 -0.95
C TYR A 307 -9.83 1.20 -0.77
N ALA A 308 -10.35 1.97 0.18
CA ALA A 308 -11.79 2.17 0.36
C ALA A 308 -12.43 2.74 -0.93
N CYS A 309 -11.85 3.78 -1.52
CA CYS A 309 -12.28 4.35 -2.79
C CYS A 309 -12.31 3.30 -3.91
N ARG A 310 -11.24 2.50 -4.06
CA ARG A 310 -11.21 1.44 -5.09
C ARG A 310 -12.29 0.39 -4.88
N ALA A 311 -12.57 0.00 -3.63
CA ALA A 311 -13.66 -0.92 -3.33
C ALA A 311 -15.03 -0.32 -3.72
N MET A 312 -15.27 0.96 -3.43
CA MET A 312 -16.50 1.66 -3.80
C MET A 312 -16.67 1.80 -5.32
N GLN A 313 -15.58 2.04 -6.06
CA GLN A 313 -15.61 2.06 -7.53
C GLN A 313 -16.04 0.71 -8.11
N LEU A 314 -15.41 -0.38 -7.67
CA LEU A 314 -15.76 -1.72 -8.11
C LEU A 314 -17.21 -2.09 -7.71
N LEU A 315 -17.66 -1.65 -6.54
CA LEU A 315 -19.04 -1.84 -6.10
C LEU A 315 -20.02 -1.15 -7.05
N ARG A 316 -19.73 0.10 -7.45
CA ARG A 316 -20.54 0.86 -8.40
C ARG A 316 -20.62 0.16 -9.75
N GLU A 317 -19.52 -0.38 -10.24
CA GLU A 317 -19.46 -1.11 -11.51
C GLU A 317 -20.26 -2.43 -11.48
N VAL A 318 -20.19 -3.19 -10.38
CA VAL A 318 -20.85 -4.51 -10.27
C VAL A 318 -22.33 -4.40 -9.90
N ALA A 319 -22.68 -3.43 -9.06
CA ALA A 319 -24.01 -3.34 -8.45
C ALA A 319 -24.83 -2.13 -8.88
N GLY A 320 -24.21 -1.12 -9.51
CA GLY A 320 -24.86 0.16 -9.79
C GLY A 320 -25.15 1.00 -8.53
N ILE A 321 -24.56 0.64 -7.39
CA ILE A 321 -24.75 1.32 -6.10
C ILE A 321 -23.55 2.23 -5.86
N ASP A 322 -23.81 3.49 -5.51
CA ASP A 322 -22.76 4.44 -5.14
C ASP A 322 -22.73 4.69 -3.62
N PRO A 323 -21.84 4.03 -2.86
CA PRO A 323 -21.72 4.22 -1.41
C PRO A 323 -20.87 5.45 -1.04
N GLU A 324 -20.24 6.13 -2.01
CA GLU A 324 -19.26 7.19 -1.76
C GLU A 324 -19.84 8.40 -1.00
N PRO A 325 -21.06 8.90 -1.30
CA PRO A 325 -21.65 10.01 -0.55
C PRO A 325 -21.84 9.70 0.95
N ASP A 326 -22.34 8.52 1.28
CA ASP A 326 -22.57 8.09 2.67
C ASP A 326 -21.24 7.86 3.41
N PHE A 327 -20.25 7.27 2.71
CA PHE A 327 -18.90 7.12 3.24
C PHE A 327 -18.28 8.47 3.60
N ILE A 328 -18.36 9.45 2.70
CA ILE A 328 -17.85 10.81 2.93
C ILE A 328 -18.60 11.49 4.08
N TYR A 329 -19.91 11.29 4.18
CA TYR A 329 -20.73 11.84 5.26
C TYR A 329 -20.26 11.37 6.65
N ILE A 330 -19.94 10.09 6.79
CA ILE A 330 -19.36 9.55 8.03
C ILE A 330 -17.92 10.07 8.23
N LEU A 331 -17.12 10.04 7.17
CA LEU A 331 -15.70 10.42 7.20
C LEU A 331 -15.48 11.90 7.57
N LYS A 332 -16.42 12.78 7.24
CA LYS A 332 -16.41 14.20 7.63
C LYS A 332 -16.28 14.41 9.15
N LYS A 333 -16.75 13.44 9.96
CA LYS A 333 -16.63 13.50 11.42
C LYS A 333 -15.19 13.33 11.92
N ALA A 334 -14.25 12.90 11.07
CA ALA A 334 -12.84 12.73 11.41
C ALA A 334 -12.10 14.07 11.31
N PRO A 335 -11.74 14.75 12.41
CA PRO A 335 -11.03 16.02 12.35
C PRO A 335 -9.57 15.84 11.91
N SER A 336 -9.12 16.63 10.95
CA SER A 336 -7.69 16.75 10.64
C SER A 336 -7.00 17.63 11.68
N ASN A 337 -5.82 17.21 12.12
CA ASN A 337 -4.90 17.99 12.94
C ASN A 337 -4.20 19.09 12.12
N VAL A 338 -4.21 18.98 10.80
CA VAL A 338 -3.74 20.01 9.86
C VAL A 338 -4.89 20.97 9.53
N PRO A 339 -4.81 22.25 9.94
CA PRO A 339 -5.90 23.22 9.80
C PRO A 339 -6.40 23.42 8.35
N GLU A 340 -5.49 23.32 7.38
CA GLU A 340 -5.77 23.49 5.95
C GLU A 340 -6.75 22.42 5.44
N TYR A 341 -6.64 21.19 5.96
CA TYR A 341 -7.48 20.09 5.53
C TYR A 341 -8.77 19.99 6.33
N LYS A 342 -8.84 20.51 7.56
CA LYS A 342 -10.04 20.55 8.42
C LYS A 342 -10.57 19.18 8.87
N ASP A 343 -10.95 18.31 7.94
CA ASP A 343 -11.61 17.02 8.21
C ASP A 343 -11.34 15.97 7.12
N GLY A 344 -11.83 14.75 7.37
CA GLY A 344 -11.66 13.61 6.48
C GLY A 344 -12.38 13.75 5.12
N GLU A 345 -13.46 14.54 5.02
CA GLU A 345 -14.11 14.79 3.72
C GLU A 345 -13.16 15.56 2.79
N GLN A 346 -12.54 16.62 3.31
CA GLN A 346 -11.61 17.43 2.55
C GLN A 346 -10.32 16.67 2.20
N VAL A 347 -9.80 15.86 3.12
CA VAL A 347 -8.67 14.96 2.84
C VAL A 347 -9.01 14.00 1.71
N TYR A 348 -10.19 13.38 1.75
CA TYR A 348 -10.64 12.45 0.73
C TYR A 348 -10.78 13.14 -0.64
N ARG A 349 -11.44 14.30 -0.71
CA ARG A 349 -11.57 15.08 -1.95
C ARG A 349 -10.22 15.48 -2.53
N ASN A 350 -9.30 15.94 -1.71
CA ASN A 350 -8.02 16.50 -2.17
C ASN A 350 -7.00 15.43 -2.56
N PHE A 351 -6.95 14.28 -1.87
CA PHE A 351 -5.86 13.30 -2.02
C PHE A 351 -6.30 11.93 -2.56
N VAL A 352 -7.58 11.59 -2.41
CA VAL A 352 -8.11 10.27 -2.79
C VAL A 352 -8.82 10.38 -4.12
N GLN A 353 -9.82 11.27 -4.25
CA GLN A 353 -10.57 11.44 -5.50
C GLN A 353 -9.65 11.88 -6.66
N THR A 354 -8.70 12.76 -6.39
CA THR A 354 -7.68 13.20 -7.37
C THR A 354 -6.71 12.09 -7.80
N SER A 355 -6.61 11.00 -7.03
CA SER A 355 -5.75 9.85 -7.33
C SER A 355 -6.43 8.76 -8.15
N VAL A 356 -7.76 8.87 -8.36
CA VAL A 356 -8.51 7.95 -9.21
C VAL A 356 -7.94 7.99 -10.63
N VAL A 357 -7.58 6.80 -11.12
CA VAL A 357 -7.11 6.65 -12.49
C VAL A 357 -8.31 6.61 -13.42
N ASP A 358 -8.44 7.63 -14.25
CA ASP A 358 -9.37 7.65 -15.38
C ASP A 358 -8.78 6.82 -16.53
N LEU A 359 -9.55 5.86 -17.07
CA LEU A 359 -9.14 5.08 -18.25
C LEU A 359 -8.87 6.00 -19.44
N SER A 360 -9.59 7.11 -19.56
CA SER A 360 -9.36 8.16 -20.56
C SER A 360 -7.94 8.72 -20.46
N ARG A 361 -7.42 8.91 -19.25
CA ARG A 361 -6.03 9.35 -19.02
C ARG A 361 -5.01 8.27 -19.42
N VAL A 362 -5.34 6.99 -19.25
CA VAL A 362 -4.52 5.87 -19.75
C VAL A 362 -4.50 5.84 -21.27
N GLY A 363 -5.67 6.01 -21.91
CA GLY A 363 -5.81 6.13 -23.35
C GLY A 363 -5.05 7.32 -23.93
N PHE A 364 -5.10 8.49 -23.27
CA PHE A 364 -4.33 9.66 -23.67
C PHE A 364 -2.81 9.45 -23.53
N HIS A 365 -2.37 8.77 -22.47
CA HIS A 365 -0.96 8.41 -22.31
C HIS A 365 -0.46 7.50 -23.43
N TYR A 366 -1.28 6.52 -23.84
CA TYR A 366 -1.01 5.69 -25.01
C TYR A 366 -0.96 6.52 -26.28
N ALA A 367 -1.97 7.36 -26.53
CA ALA A 367 -2.07 8.23 -27.70
C ALA A 367 -0.81 9.09 -27.86
N LEU A 368 -0.34 9.71 -26.78
CA LEU A 368 0.84 10.54 -26.83
C LEU A 368 2.12 9.74 -27.11
N THR A 369 2.31 8.63 -26.40
CA THR A 369 3.47 7.75 -26.61
C THR A 369 3.50 7.24 -28.06
N SER A 370 2.32 6.92 -28.61
CA SER A 370 2.15 6.45 -29.99
C SER A 370 2.58 7.47 -31.04
N LEU A 371 2.52 8.77 -30.73
CA LEU A 371 2.90 9.84 -31.64
C LEU A 371 4.43 10.03 -31.72
N ILE A 372 5.11 9.73 -30.62
CA ILE A 372 6.55 9.94 -30.39
C ILE A 372 7.35 8.70 -30.84
N GLU A 373 6.89 7.51 -30.47
CA GLU A 373 7.56 6.25 -30.76
C GLU A 373 6.89 5.51 -31.92
N LYS A 374 7.62 4.64 -32.63
CA LYS A 374 6.98 3.64 -33.50
C LYS A 374 6.15 2.72 -32.60
N SER A 375 4.83 2.91 -32.65
CA SER A 375 3.88 2.27 -31.75
C SER A 375 3.99 0.75 -31.82
N PRO A 376 4.28 0.07 -30.69
CA PRO A 376 4.11 -1.37 -30.59
C PRO A 376 2.63 -1.74 -30.76
N ASP A 377 2.36 -2.87 -31.42
CA ASP A 377 0.99 -3.42 -31.52
C ASP A 377 0.38 -3.73 -30.14
N LYS A 378 1.23 -3.91 -29.12
CA LYS A 378 0.87 -4.19 -27.73
C LYS A 378 1.80 -3.47 -26.75
N ILE A 379 1.23 -2.74 -25.78
CA ILE A 379 1.97 -2.05 -24.71
C ILE A 379 1.37 -2.44 -23.37
N ARG A 380 2.20 -2.61 -22.34
CA ARG A 380 1.74 -2.78 -20.96
C ARG A 380 1.98 -1.50 -20.15
N ILE A 381 0.92 -0.94 -19.57
CA ILE A 381 0.97 0.21 -18.67
C ILE A 381 0.42 -0.22 -17.31
N LYS A 382 1.32 -0.39 -16.33
CA LYS A 382 0.99 -0.92 -14.99
C LYS A 382 0.22 -2.25 -15.08
N ASN A 383 -1.06 -2.26 -14.70
CA ASN A 383 -1.93 -3.44 -14.67
C ASN A 383 -2.85 -3.52 -15.90
N TYR A 384 -2.57 -2.73 -16.94
CA TYR A 384 -3.34 -2.73 -18.17
C TYR A 384 -2.47 -3.15 -19.35
N THR A 385 -3.03 -4.01 -20.18
CA THR A 385 -2.49 -4.38 -21.47
C THR A 385 -3.29 -3.67 -22.56
N LEU A 386 -2.61 -2.88 -23.38
CA LEU A 386 -3.20 -2.12 -24.47
C LEU A 386 -2.82 -2.72 -25.82
N LYS A 387 -3.77 -2.78 -26.74
CA LYS A 387 -3.57 -3.24 -28.13
C LYS A 387 -4.11 -2.20 -29.11
N ASN A 388 -3.35 -1.91 -30.15
CA ASN A 388 -3.79 -1.01 -31.20
C ASN A 388 -4.87 -1.69 -32.06
N GLU A 389 -6.02 -1.05 -32.27
CA GLU A 389 -7.06 -1.53 -33.19
C GLU A 389 -7.14 -0.69 -34.47
N ALA A 390 -6.94 0.62 -34.35
CA ALA A 390 -6.93 1.53 -35.48
C ALA A 390 -6.02 2.72 -35.18
N TYR A 391 -5.24 3.15 -36.16
CA TYR A 391 -4.30 4.24 -35.98
C TYR A 391 -4.05 4.99 -37.28
N THR A 392 -4.24 6.29 -37.23
CA THR A 392 -3.93 7.23 -38.31
C THR A 392 -3.00 8.29 -37.75
N LYS A 393 -1.85 8.48 -38.40
CA LYS A 393 -0.90 9.55 -38.09
C LYS A 393 -0.68 10.41 -39.33
N THR A 394 -0.78 11.72 -39.17
CA THR A 394 -0.52 12.72 -40.21
C THR A 394 0.40 13.80 -39.70
N GLU A 395 1.28 14.31 -40.56
CA GLU A 395 2.27 15.34 -40.22
C GLU A 395 2.21 16.47 -41.27
N ALA A 396 2.32 17.72 -40.81
CA ALA A 396 2.34 18.91 -41.66
C ALA A 396 3.29 19.95 -41.04
N GLY A 397 4.52 20.04 -41.56
CA GLY A 397 5.58 20.83 -40.92
C GLY A 397 5.92 20.26 -39.54
N GLU A 398 5.90 21.11 -38.50
CA GLU A 398 6.11 20.69 -37.10
C GLU A 398 4.84 20.09 -36.44
N LEU A 399 3.69 20.19 -37.11
CA LEU A 399 2.42 19.68 -36.58
C LEU A 399 2.32 18.18 -36.79
N LYS A 400 1.90 17.45 -35.76
CA LYS A 400 1.60 16.01 -35.86
C LYS A 400 0.27 15.71 -35.22
N LEU A 401 -0.55 14.93 -35.90
CA LEU A 401 -1.85 14.47 -35.40
C LEU A 401 -1.87 12.95 -35.41
N ALA A 402 -2.25 12.35 -34.30
CA ALA A 402 -2.60 10.93 -34.23
C ALA A 402 -4.03 10.75 -33.76
N ILE A 403 -4.78 9.90 -34.46
CA ILE A 403 -6.17 9.54 -34.15
C ILE A 403 -6.27 8.03 -34.19
N GLY A 404 -6.97 7.41 -33.24
CA GLY A 404 -7.03 5.96 -33.19
C GLY A 404 -8.07 5.35 -32.26
N LYS A 405 -8.10 4.03 -32.29
CA LYS A 405 -8.81 3.15 -31.35
C LYS A 405 -7.79 2.25 -30.67
N VAL A 406 -7.87 2.16 -29.35
CA VAL A 406 -7.03 1.29 -28.54
C VAL A 406 -7.91 0.42 -27.67
N PHE A 407 -7.65 -0.88 -27.71
CA PHE A 407 -8.26 -1.86 -26.84
C PHE A 407 -7.47 -1.95 -25.54
N LEU A 408 -8.16 -1.90 -24.40
CA LEU A 408 -7.58 -2.00 -23.06
C LEU A 408 -8.10 -3.26 -22.39
N TYR A 409 -7.19 -4.00 -21.80
CA TYR A 409 -7.45 -5.19 -21.02
C TYR A 409 -6.87 -5.03 -19.61
N SER A 410 -7.69 -5.23 -18.58
CA SER A 410 -7.25 -5.25 -17.19
C SER A 410 -6.59 -6.59 -16.84
N ASP A 411 -5.30 -6.58 -16.50
CA ASP A 411 -4.58 -7.79 -16.05
C ASP A 411 -5.09 -8.31 -14.69
N ILE A 412 -5.95 -7.56 -14.00
CA ILE A 412 -6.49 -7.90 -12.67
C ILE A 412 -7.93 -8.42 -12.77
N THR A 413 -8.79 -7.71 -13.47
CA THR A 413 -10.24 -7.98 -13.53
C THR A 413 -10.68 -8.60 -14.84
N TRP A 414 -9.78 -8.67 -15.84
CA TRP A 414 -10.06 -9.11 -17.21
C TRP A 414 -11.11 -8.27 -17.94
N GLU A 415 -11.42 -7.10 -17.39
CA GLU A 415 -12.30 -6.15 -18.04
C GLU A 415 -11.67 -5.61 -19.33
N GLU A 416 -12.49 -5.57 -20.36
CA GLU A 416 -12.16 -5.12 -21.70
C GLU A 416 -12.89 -3.82 -21.99
N ASN A 417 -12.14 -2.78 -22.38
CA ASN A 417 -12.70 -1.50 -22.80
C ASN A 417 -11.96 -1.02 -24.06
N THR A 418 -12.70 -0.51 -25.04
CA THR A 418 -12.10 0.16 -26.20
C THR A 418 -12.22 1.67 -26.01
N LEU A 419 -11.10 2.38 -26.17
CA LEU A 419 -11.07 3.84 -26.16
C LEU A 419 -10.77 4.37 -27.56
N MET A 420 -11.43 5.46 -27.94
CA MET A 420 -11.01 6.28 -29.07
C MET A 420 -10.23 7.49 -28.57
N PHE A 421 -9.22 7.91 -29.33
CA PHE A 421 -8.34 9.02 -28.93
C PHE A 421 -7.97 9.90 -30.11
N ALA A 422 -7.58 11.13 -29.80
CA ALA A 422 -6.85 12.00 -30.71
C ALA A 422 -5.83 12.84 -29.94
N VAL A 423 -4.64 13.03 -30.50
CA VAL A 423 -3.57 13.86 -29.94
C VAL A 423 -2.95 14.73 -31.03
N LEU A 424 -2.83 16.02 -30.75
CA LEU A 424 -2.18 17.02 -31.58
C LEU A 424 -0.89 17.47 -30.90
N HIS A 425 0.22 17.37 -31.62
CA HIS A 425 1.51 17.96 -31.28
C HIS A 425 1.73 19.20 -32.14
N MET A 426 1.99 20.32 -31.48
CA MET A 426 2.19 21.64 -32.10
C MET A 426 3.66 22.10 -31.99
N GLY A 427 4.60 21.15 -32.02
CA GLY A 427 6.02 21.40 -31.78
C GLY A 427 6.41 21.47 -30.29
N ASN A 428 7.71 21.30 -30.03
CA ASN A 428 8.30 21.31 -28.67
C ASN A 428 7.52 20.42 -27.68
N HIS A 429 7.11 21.00 -26.54
CA HIS A 429 6.38 20.35 -25.46
C HIS A 429 4.85 20.56 -25.54
N ASN A 430 4.35 21.09 -26.66
CA ASN A 430 2.94 21.44 -26.83
C ASN A 430 2.14 20.25 -27.35
N PHE A 431 1.62 19.46 -26.43
CA PHE A 431 0.72 18.34 -26.73
C PHE A 431 -0.64 18.60 -26.10
N ILE A 432 -1.68 18.41 -26.90
CA ILE A 432 -3.07 18.45 -26.45
C ILE A 432 -3.84 17.29 -27.07
N GLY A 433 -4.92 16.86 -26.42
CA GLY A 433 -5.79 15.85 -26.99
C GLY A 433 -6.67 15.22 -25.93
N GLY A 434 -7.27 14.09 -26.26
CA GLY A 434 -8.13 13.37 -25.35
C GLY A 434 -8.28 11.92 -25.73
N ALA A 435 -8.84 11.16 -24.80
CA ALA A 435 -9.36 9.83 -25.07
C ALA A 435 -10.71 9.69 -24.36
N THR A 436 -11.58 8.85 -24.91
CA THR A 436 -12.89 8.57 -24.34
C THR A 436 -13.32 7.17 -24.76
N GLU A 437 -14.29 6.60 -24.07
CA GLU A 437 -14.85 5.30 -24.44
C GLU A 437 -15.39 5.31 -25.87
N PHE A 438 -15.03 4.28 -26.63
CA PHE A 438 -15.53 4.07 -27.96
C PHE A 438 -17.04 3.74 -27.87
N THR A 439 -17.86 4.58 -28.49
CA THR A 439 -19.31 4.41 -28.49
C THR A 439 -19.79 3.59 -29.68
N ASN A 440 -19.40 4.00 -30.89
CA ASN A 440 -19.70 3.33 -32.15
C ASN A 440 -18.82 3.90 -33.29
N ASP A 441 -18.78 3.17 -34.41
CA ASP A 441 -17.95 3.56 -35.55
C ASP A 441 -18.40 4.88 -36.19
N LYS A 442 -19.69 5.24 -36.15
CA LYS A 442 -20.19 6.51 -36.71
C LYS A 442 -19.61 7.71 -35.96
N THR A 443 -19.62 7.69 -34.63
CA THR A 443 -19.01 8.74 -33.79
C THR A 443 -17.51 8.82 -34.07
N TYR A 444 -16.83 7.68 -34.12
CA TYR A 444 -15.40 7.61 -34.38
C TYR A 444 -15.02 8.20 -35.75
N PHE A 445 -15.71 7.78 -36.82
CA PHE A 445 -15.43 8.29 -38.16
C PHE A 445 -15.78 9.77 -38.31
N SER A 446 -16.87 10.23 -37.67
CA SER A 446 -17.21 11.66 -37.64
C SER A 446 -16.09 12.49 -37.00
N MET A 447 -15.59 12.08 -35.83
CA MET A 447 -14.47 12.74 -35.15
C MET A 447 -13.20 12.70 -36.01
N ARG A 448 -12.87 11.53 -36.55
CA ARG A 448 -11.66 11.33 -37.37
C ARG A 448 -11.67 12.24 -38.59
N ASP A 449 -12.76 12.24 -39.35
CA ASP A 449 -12.84 12.95 -40.61
C ASP A 449 -12.85 14.47 -40.40
N GLU A 450 -13.55 14.95 -39.36
CA GLU A 450 -13.51 16.38 -38.96
C GLU A 450 -12.10 16.83 -38.56
N LEU A 451 -11.41 16.07 -37.71
CA LEU A 451 -10.05 16.41 -37.27
C LEU A 451 -9.03 16.34 -38.41
N LEU A 452 -9.15 15.37 -39.33
CA LEU A 452 -8.28 15.29 -40.51
C LEU A 452 -8.53 16.45 -41.48
N ASP A 453 -9.78 16.83 -41.72
CA ASP A 453 -10.13 17.98 -42.58
C ASP A 453 -9.57 19.29 -41.99
N ASN A 454 -9.79 19.55 -40.70
CA ASN A 454 -9.25 20.72 -40.01
C ASN A 454 -7.71 20.74 -40.02
N PHE A 455 -7.06 19.58 -39.83
CA PHE A 455 -5.60 19.46 -39.88
C PHE A 455 -5.05 19.75 -41.28
N SER A 456 -5.71 19.25 -42.33
CA SER A 456 -5.30 19.51 -43.72
C SER A 456 -5.32 21.00 -44.09
N LYS A 457 -6.19 21.78 -43.43
CA LYS A 457 -6.31 23.24 -43.58
C LYS A 457 -5.36 24.01 -42.66
N SER A 458 -4.61 23.33 -41.79
CA SER A 458 -3.74 23.94 -40.77
C SER A 458 -4.47 24.92 -39.84
N ASP A 459 -5.76 24.71 -39.58
CA ASP A 459 -6.58 25.56 -38.71
C ASP A 459 -6.45 25.12 -37.24
N ILE A 460 -5.36 25.54 -36.59
CA ILE A 460 -5.07 25.19 -35.20
C ILE A 460 -6.19 25.61 -34.22
N PRO A 461 -6.74 26.84 -34.29
CA PRO A 461 -7.85 27.22 -33.42
C PRO A 461 -9.06 26.29 -33.55
N ARG A 462 -9.46 25.92 -34.78
CA ARG A 462 -10.55 24.96 -34.97
C ARG A 462 -10.19 23.56 -34.47
N MET A 463 -8.95 23.12 -34.64
CA MET A 463 -8.49 21.84 -34.11
C MET A 463 -8.64 21.75 -32.59
N ILE A 464 -8.25 22.81 -31.86
CA ILE A 464 -8.38 22.86 -30.40
C ILE A 464 -9.86 22.77 -30.01
N ILE A 465 -10.73 23.58 -30.63
CA ILE A 465 -12.17 23.59 -30.36
C ILE A 465 -12.81 22.24 -30.69
N SER A 466 -12.47 21.62 -31.82
CA SER A 466 -12.97 20.29 -32.18
C SER A 466 -12.53 19.23 -31.17
N LEU A 467 -11.27 19.24 -30.73
CA LEU A 467 -10.80 18.34 -29.68
C LEU A 467 -11.55 18.56 -28.36
N GLU A 468 -11.72 19.80 -27.93
CA GLU A 468 -12.50 20.12 -26.71
C GLU A 468 -13.96 19.68 -26.83
N ASN A 469 -14.60 19.82 -28.00
CA ASN A 469 -15.98 19.38 -28.23
C ASN A 469 -16.12 17.85 -28.18
N HIS A 470 -15.16 17.11 -28.75
CA HIS A 470 -15.20 15.64 -28.78
C HIS A 470 -14.84 15.00 -27.44
N PHE A 471 -13.94 15.61 -26.65
CA PHE A 471 -13.44 15.02 -25.41
C PHE A 471 -13.92 15.72 -24.12
N GLY A 472 -14.43 16.95 -24.20
CA GLY A 472 -14.97 17.69 -23.06
C GLY A 472 -14.00 17.77 -21.88
N SER A 473 -14.44 17.31 -20.70
CA SER A 473 -13.61 17.25 -19.49
C SER A 473 -12.47 16.21 -19.53
N ARG A 474 -12.37 15.43 -20.62
CA ARG A 474 -11.31 14.43 -20.90
C ARG A 474 -10.28 14.97 -21.89
N PHE A 475 -10.16 16.29 -21.96
CA PHE A 475 -9.13 17.01 -22.68
C PHE A 475 -7.91 17.20 -21.76
N TYR A 476 -6.74 16.80 -22.26
CA TYR A 476 -5.50 16.69 -21.49
C TYR A 476 -4.35 17.37 -22.22
N SER A 477 -3.35 17.77 -21.44
CA SER A 477 -2.07 18.30 -21.87
C SER A 477 -0.91 17.38 -21.45
N LEU A 478 0.31 17.71 -21.86
CA LEU A 478 1.54 17.05 -21.39
C LEU A 478 1.61 16.95 -19.84
N TRP A 479 1.12 17.97 -19.14
CA TRP A 479 1.15 18.06 -17.68
C TRP A 479 0.17 17.11 -16.99
N ASP A 480 -0.78 16.57 -17.74
CA ASP A 480 -1.77 15.61 -17.25
C ASP A 480 -1.30 14.16 -17.37
N LEU A 481 -0.12 13.88 -17.95
CA LEU A 481 0.41 12.52 -17.99
C LEU A 481 0.87 11.98 -16.63
N PHE A 482 1.03 10.66 -16.54
CA PHE A 482 1.82 10.04 -15.48
C PHE A 482 3.29 10.47 -15.58
N ARG A 483 3.98 10.60 -14.43
CA ARG A 483 5.37 11.09 -14.34
C ARG A 483 6.35 10.36 -15.28
N ASP A 484 6.20 9.05 -15.45
CA ASP A 484 7.07 8.28 -16.35
C ASP A 484 6.87 8.62 -17.83
N GLY A 485 5.64 8.98 -18.21
CA GLY A 485 5.33 9.47 -19.56
C GLY A 485 5.85 10.88 -19.78
N GLN A 486 5.64 11.78 -18.79
CA GLN A 486 6.18 13.14 -18.85
C GLN A 486 7.69 13.13 -19.07
N ARG A 487 8.42 12.33 -18.29
CA ARG A 487 9.87 12.17 -18.43
C ARG A 487 10.24 11.66 -19.81
N ARG A 488 9.59 10.60 -20.31
CA ARG A 488 9.88 10.04 -21.63
C ARG A 488 9.65 11.03 -22.77
N VAL A 489 8.53 11.74 -22.76
CA VAL A 489 8.23 12.77 -23.76
C VAL A 489 9.26 13.89 -23.73
N LEU A 490 9.59 14.40 -22.53
CA LEU A 490 10.61 15.43 -22.36
C LEU A 490 11.98 14.96 -22.86
N TYR A 491 12.40 13.73 -22.53
CA TYR A 491 13.67 13.18 -23.02
C TYR A 491 13.69 13.01 -24.54
N SER A 492 12.57 12.59 -25.16
CA SER A 492 12.49 12.47 -26.62
C SER A 492 12.65 13.82 -27.30
N ILE A 493 12.01 14.88 -26.78
CA ILE A 493 12.12 16.24 -27.31
C ILE A 493 13.56 16.74 -27.17
N LEU A 494 14.15 16.59 -25.97
CA LEU A 494 15.53 16.99 -25.70
C LEU A 494 16.52 16.28 -26.62
N ASN A 495 16.33 14.98 -26.86
CA ASN A 495 17.19 14.22 -27.77
C ASN A 495 17.07 14.69 -29.23
N SER A 496 15.87 15.02 -29.72
CA SER A 496 15.72 15.61 -31.06
C SER A 496 16.39 16.98 -31.16
N THR A 497 16.23 17.85 -30.16
CA THR A 497 16.87 19.17 -30.14
C THR A 497 18.40 19.06 -30.05
N LEU A 498 18.92 18.10 -29.28
CA LEU A 498 20.36 17.82 -29.20
C LEU A 498 20.90 17.31 -30.55
N ALA A 499 20.17 16.43 -31.24
CA ALA A 499 20.57 15.94 -32.56
C ALA A 499 20.54 17.05 -33.63
N GLU A 500 19.55 17.95 -33.58
CA GLU A 500 19.47 19.13 -34.43
C GLU A 500 20.61 20.11 -34.14
N MET A 501 20.91 20.37 -32.87
CA MET A 501 22.08 21.18 -32.47
C MET A 501 23.39 20.55 -32.94
N GLU A 502 23.55 19.24 -32.78
CA GLU A 502 24.75 18.53 -33.22
C GLU A 502 24.90 18.59 -34.76
N SER A 503 23.79 18.46 -35.49
CA SER A 503 23.77 18.62 -36.95
C SER A 503 24.09 20.06 -37.37
N ALA A 504 23.54 21.06 -36.67
CA ALA A 504 23.82 22.47 -36.91
C ALA A 504 25.29 22.81 -36.62
N PHE A 505 25.87 22.30 -35.52
CA PHE A 505 27.29 22.44 -35.21
C PHE A 505 28.16 21.76 -36.27
N ARG A 506 27.80 20.55 -36.75
CA ARG A 506 28.53 19.89 -37.86
C ARG A 506 28.44 20.67 -39.19
N HIS A 507 27.44 21.51 -39.38
CA HIS A 507 27.32 22.39 -40.56
C HIS A 507 28.05 23.73 -40.42
N ILE A 508 28.32 24.18 -39.19
CA ILE A 508 29.10 25.40 -38.92
C ILE A 508 30.60 25.11 -38.93
N TYR A 509 31.01 23.90 -38.55
CA TYR A 509 32.41 23.49 -38.45
C TYR A 509 32.95 22.67 -39.64
N ASN A 510 32.13 22.47 -40.69
CA ASN A 510 32.56 22.05 -42.03
C ASN A 510 32.32 23.21 -42.99
#